data_AF-A0A3N2NQ73-F1
#
_entry.id   AF-A0A3N2NQ73-F1
#
_cell.length_a   1.000
_cell.length_b   1.000
_cell.length_c   1.000
_cell.angle_alpha   90.00
_cell.angle_beta   90.00
_cell.angle_gamma   90.00
#
_symmetry.space_group_name_H-M   'P 1'
#
loop_
_entity.id
_entity.type
_entity.pdbx_description
1 polymer ?
#
loop_
_entity_poly.entity_id
_entity_poly.type
_entity_poly.pdbx_seq_one_letter_code
_entity_poly.pdbx_strand_id
1 'polypeptide(L)'
;MRNLISGIMVTAGALSLMGEIPAGYYRELEGKSGEELKAAVRKVAIPEDFVSVAYGDGTTSFKTWQAFEFTDIRMIQGRKAWWDMYSNKLVYVESGHNSLNIEHSVANSWWGGKEGSEAAYQDLFHLNPSNSDANNAKSNNPIGIVGGNPAFDNGLVLIGAPAAGYGGGASKVFEPADEYKGDFARAYLYILTAYDAIPWKTDKGGEALYTITDGTIDLQPWAASMLLKWAAEDPVDDKELNRNEQIYGIQKNRNPFIDFPSLAEYIWGDRKGSAFTLEGNAADAVNRPADPAVQDARLTDVNTYAADYWGSRNLVFDIAEGDLWISLDGGSYQRYGDRISIPAGTVNGETHIVKAYAMKETGGKNLRSSVVTVTMTAKDPSVTDYSTSVWTPAATGDAIDPESLYVIISADNRHVMGCTFQSNGFMPDCGSAEYRNQDMDSEITVIPNESAVVRFRTAGASAYTMQVLDVHGNSKGYWTSTAAKKMKLDPNQGTSAGVKVLGDGTVEIDFGSTPGKLCYNKSQPRFLNYTSSQGKVMLYRLKGSDDTGSGVDETIRDDEPVVVDGRDIIVPAGGVVYDLNGRRVSGIGLQPGIYVAVKANGEAVKVYIR
;
A
#
# COMPACT_ATOMS: atom_id res chain seq x y z
N MET A 1 -36.61 -32.20 -4.41
CA MET A 1 -35.56 -31.85 -5.40
C MET A 1 -35.62 -30.35 -5.66
N ARG A 2 -34.78 -29.58 -4.96
CA ARG A 2 -34.21 -28.29 -5.39
C ARG A 2 -33.23 -27.87 -4.29
N ASN A 3 -32.01 -27.65 -4.70
CA ASN A 3 -30.81 -27.72 -3.87
C ASN A 3 -30.63 -26.45 -3.03
N LEU A 4 -30.32 -26.63 -1.75
CA LEU A 4 -29.69 -25.63 -0.89
C LEU A 4 -28.22 -25.49 -1.32
N ILE A 5 -27.81 -24.29 -1.72
CA ILE A 5 -26.39 -23.93 -1.82
C ILE A 5 -26.10 -23.02 -0.63
N SER A 6 -25.40 -23.60 0.35
CA SER A 6 -24.86 -22.90 1.51
C SER A 6 -23.64 -22.09 1.08
N GLY A 7 -23.66 -20.78 1.26
CA GLY A 7 -22.51 -19.91 1.03
C GLY A 7 -21.49 -20.09 2.14
N ILE A 8 -20.49 -20.94 1.88
CA ILE A 8 -19.27 -21.04 2.68
C ILE A 8 -18.45 -19.78 2.39
N MET A 9 -18.23 -18.96 3.42
CA MET A 9 -17.23 -17.91 3.40
C MET A 9 -15.86 -18.60 3.36
N VAL A 10 -15.34 -18.82 2.16
CA VAL A 10 -13.99 -19.36 1.96
C VAL A 10 -13.04 -18.19 2.20
N THR A 11 -12.40 -18.17 3.38
CA THR A 11 -11.10 -17.53 3.53
C THR A 11 -10.15 -18.22 2.56
N ALA A 12 -9.97 -17.63 1.37
CA ALA A 12 -8.95 -18.04 0.43
C ALA A 12 -7.60 -17.63 1.01
N GLY A 13 -7.07 -18.43 1.93
CA GLY A 13 -5.63 -18.53 2.08
C GLY A 13 -5.11 -18.99 0.72
N ALA A 14 -4.35 -18.14 0.03
CA ALA A 14 -3.62 -18.56 -1.14
C ALA A 14 -2.67 -19.67 -0.68
N LEU A 15 -3.03 -20.94 -0.93
CA LEU A 15 -2.06 -22.01 -0.95
C LEU A 15 -1.16 -21.74 -2.15
N SER A 16 -0.13 -20.93 -1.94
CA SER A 16 1.01 -20.90 -2.83
C SER A 16 1.58 -22.31 -2.83
N LEU A 17 1.49 -23.00 -3.96
CA LEU A 17 2.26 -24.22 -4.20
C LEU A 17 3.73 -23.80 -4.19
N MET A 18 4.37 -23.84 -3.02
CA MET A 18 5.80 -23.67 -2.93
C MET A 18 6.45 -24.79 -3.73
N GLY A 19 7.28 -24.43 -4.71
CA GLY A 19 8.13 -25.39 -5.39
C GLY A 19 9.04 -26.07 -4.38
N GLU A 20 9.28 -27.37 -4.54
CA GLU A 20 10.33 -28.03 -3.75
C GLU A 20 11.69 -27.71 -4.36
N ILE A 21 12.69 -27.52 -3.50
CA ILE A 21 14.10 -27.43 -3.90
C ILE A 21 14.42 -28.61 -4.84
N PRO A 22 14.97 -28.36 -6.05
CA PRO A 22 15.25 -29.43 -7.00
C PRO A 22 16.11 -30.53 -6.39
N ALA A 23 15.74 -31.79 -6.63
CA ALA A 23 16.40 -32.93 -6.02
C ALA A 23 17.92 -32.92 -6.31
N GLY A 24 18.72 -32.84 -5.24
CA GLY A 24 20.18 -32.84 -5.32
C GLY A 24 20.83 -31.49 -5.65
N TYR A 25 20.06 -30.40 -5.79
CA TYR A 25 20.58 -29.06 -6.09
C TYR A 25 21.73 -28.65 -5.16
N TYR A 26 21.59 -28.92 -3.86
CA TYR A 26 22.56 -28.55 -2.83
C TYR A 26 23.50 -29.67 -2.38
N ARG A 27 23.55 -30.81 -3.09
CA ARG A 27 24.38 -31.96 -2.69
C ARG A 27 25.86 -31.59 -2.49
N GLU A 28 26.34 -30.60 -3.23
CA GLU A 28 27.73 -30.15 -3.14
C GLU A 28 28.10 -29.43 -1.83
N LEU A 29 27.12 -29.03 -1.01
CA LEU A 29 27.38 -28.39 0.28
C LEU A 29 27.69 -29.40 1.39
N GLU A 30 27.22 -30.64 1.24
CA GLU A 30 27.24 -31.66 2.28
C GLU A 30 28.68 -31.98 2.74
N GLY A 31 28.90 -31.93 4.06
CA GLY A 31 30.17 -32.27 4.70
C GLY A 31 31.27 -31.22 4.56
N LYS A 32 31.05 -30.12 3.83
CA LYS A 32 32.07 -29.09 3.60
C LYS A 32 32.14 -28.07 4.73
N SER A 33 33.31 -27.47 4.89
CA SER A 33 33.56 -26.41 5.88
C SER A 33 34.55 -25.38 5.32
N GLY A 34 34.65 -24.21 5.96
CA GLY A 34 35.62 -23.17 5.61
C GLY A 34 35.55 -22.74 4.14
N GLU A 35 36.70 -22.57 3.49
CA GLU A 35 36.79 -22.14 2.10
C GLU A 35 36.15 -23.13 1.11
N GLU A 36 36.19 -24.44 1.40
CA GLU A 36 35.53 -25.44 0.55
C GLU A 36 34.01 -25.24 0.55
N LEU A 37 33.43 -24.91 1.70
CA LEU A 37 32.01 -24.59 1.81
C LEU A 37 31.68 -23.29 1.07
N LYS A 38 32.44 -22.22 1.29
CA LYS A 38 32.22 -20.93 0.61
C LYS A 38 32.30 -21.08 -0.92
N ALA A 39 33.26 -21.85 -1.42
CA ALA A 39 33.39 -22.17 -2.84
C ALA A 39 32.21 -23.01 -3.38
N ALA A 40 31.72 -23.96 -2.58
CA ALA A 40 30.54 -24.75 -2.95
C ALA A 40 29.27 -23.90 -3.02
N VAL A 41 29.09 -22.98 -2.06
CA VAL A 41 27.97 -22.03 -2.02
C VAL A 41 27.97 -21.16 -3.28
N ARG A 42 29.11 -20.61 -3.68
CA ARG A 42 29.22 -19.85 -4.93
C ARG A 42 28.80 -20.65 -6.15
N LYS A 43 29.23 -21.92 -6.24
CA LYS A 43 28.91 -22.77 -7.38
C LYS A 43 27.43 -23.12 -7.47
N VAL A 44 26.76 -23.38 -6.34
CA VAL A 44 25.30 -23.64 -6.34
C VAL A 44 24.49 -22.35 -6.50
N ALA A 45 25.01 -21.21 -6.05
CA ALA A 45 24.37 -19.91 -6.22
C ALA A 45 24.36 -19.48 -7.69
N ILE A 46 25.45 -19.71 -8.42
CA ILE A 46 25.57 -19.39 -9.86
C ILE A 46 25.85 -20.68 -10.63
N PRO A 47 24.82 -21.52 -10.88
CA PRO A 47 24.99 -22.77 -11.61
C PRO A 47 25.29 -22.54 -13.09
N GLU A 48 25.75 -23.58 -13.79
CA GLU A 48 26.11 -23.51 -15.22
C GLU A 48 24.94 -23.14 -16.14
N ASP A 49 23.70 -23.46 -15.73
CA ASP A 49 22.46 -23.14 -16.43
C ASP A 49 21.79 -21.84 -15.95
N PHE A 50 22.50 -21.01 -15.18
CA PHE A 50 22.05 -19.68 -14.78
C PHE A 50 21.60 -18.85 -16.00
N VAL A 51 20.40 -18.28 -15.91
CA VAL A 51 19.81 -17.41 -16.92
C VAL A 51 19.83 -15.97 -16.44
N SER A 52 20.47 -15.11 -17.22
CA SER A 52 20.50 -13.67 -16.95
C SER A 52 19.27 -12.98 -17.52
N VAL A 53 18.59 -12.16 -16.70
CA VAL A 53 17.44 -11.36 -17.11
C VAL A 53 17.92 -9.96 -17.48
N ALA A 54 17.68 -9.53 -18.72
CA ALA A 54 18.10 -8.22 -19.16
C ALA A 54 17.48 -7.11 -18.30
N TYR A 55 18.30 -6.13 -17.92
CA TYR A 55 17.89 -5.03 -17.04
C TYR A 55 16.89 -4.08 -17.71
N GLY A 56 15.88 -3.62 -16.95
CA GLY A 56 14.97 -2.55 -17.34
C GLY A 56 13.56 -3.00 -17.73
N ASP A 57 12.91 -2.19 -18.57
CA ASP A 57 11.55 -2.44 -19.08
C ASP A 57 11.58 -2.99 -20.51
N GLY A 58 10.69 -3.92 -20.80
CA GLY A 58 10.65 -4.70 -22.03
C GLY A 58 9.29 -4.65 -22.73
N THR A 59 9.19 -3.93 -23.83
CA THR A 59 7.96 -3.97 -24.64
C THR A 59 7.88 -5.22 -25.51
N THR A 60 9.03 -5.83 -25.83
CA THR A 60 9.14 -6.96 -26.78
C THR A 60 9.91 -8.17 -26.22
N SER A 61 10.53 -8.05 -25.04
CA SER A 61 11.29 -9.13 -24.40
C SER A 61 11.12 -9.09 -22.90
N PHE A 62 11.22 -10.26 -22.25
CA PHE A 62 11.18 -10.38 -20.80
C PHE A 62 12.41 -9.73 -20.16
N LYS A 63 12.20 -8.85 -19.18
CA LYS A 63 13.21 -8.08 -18.45
C LYS A 63 12.84 -8.00 -16.97
N THR A 64 13.60 -7.21 -16.21
CA THR A 64 13.44 -7.08 -14.75
C THR A 64 12.03 -6.67 -14.32
N TRP A 65 11.38 -5.70 -14.97
CA TRP A 65 10.03 -5.28 -14.57
C TRP A 65 8.99 -6.40 -14.73
N GLN A 66 9.09 -7.23 -15.79
CA GLN A 66 8.22 -8.39 -15.95
C GLN A 66 8.54 -9.49 -14.94
N ALA A 67 9.80 -9.63 -14.52
CA ALA A 67 10.14 -10.56 -13.45
C ALA A 67 9.50 -10.15 -12.12
N PHE A 68 9.51 -8.85 -11.79
CA PHE A 68 8.89 -8.31 -10.58
C PHE A 68 7.38 -8.56 -10.50
N GLU A 69 6.68 -8.74 -11.62
CA GLU A 69 5.26 -9.14 -11.60
C GLU A 69 5.01 -10.54 -11.01
N PHE A 70 6.06 -11.36 -10.89
CA PHE A 70 6.04 -12.67 -10.24
C PHE A 70 6.73 -12.65 -8.88
N THR A 71 7.85 -11.94 -8.77
CA THR A 71 8.72 -12.00 -7.59
C THR A 71 8.35 -10.99 -6.50
N ASP A 72 7.74 -9.85 -6.85
CA ASP A 72 7.61 -8.69 -5.97
C ASP A 72 6.20 -8.05 -6.05
N ILE A 73 5.15 -8.87 -5.92
CA ILE A 73 3.74 -8.45 -5.90
C ILE A 73 3.05 -8.85 -4.60
N ARG A 74 2.19 -7.98 -4.09
CA ARG A 74 1.22 -8.27 -3.03
C ARG A 74 -0.19 -7.83 -3.39
N MET A 75 -1.17 -8.40 -2.70
CA MET A 75 -2.57 -8.00 -2.83
C MET A 75 -2.89 -6.93 -1.80
N ILE A 76 -3.31 -5.75 -2.26
CA ILE A 76 -3.81 -4.66 -1.42
C ILE A 76 -5.20 -4.30 -1.93
N GLN A 77 -6.22 -4.37 -1.06
CA GLN A 77 -7.61 -4.08 -1.42
C GLN A 77 -8.05 -4.82 -2.71
N GLY A 78 -7.77 -6.13 -2.78
CA GLY A 78 -8.13 -6.98 -3.94
C GLY A 78 -7.36 -6.70 -5.23
N ARG A 79 -6.40 -5.78 -5.23
CA ARG A 79 -5.61 -5.38 -6.42
C ARG A 79 -4.13 -5.72 -6.24
N LYS A 80 -3.45 -6.01 -7.35
CA LYS A 80 -2.00 -6.24 -7.37
C LYS A 80 -1.26 -4.91 -7.18
N ALA A 81 -0.40 -4.86 -6.18
CA ALA A 81 0.49 -3.75 -5.90
C ALA A 81 1.94 -4.24 -5.88
N TRP A 82 2.86 -3.36 -6.29
CA TRP A 82 4.29 -3.63 -6.16
C TRP A 82 4.66 -3.79 -4.68
N TRP A 83 5.43 -4.83 -4.37
CA TRP A 83 5.97 -5.05 -3.04
C TRP A 83 7.28 -4.27 -2.87
N ASP A 84 7.15 -2.96 -2.71
CA ASP A 84 8.28 -2.07 -2.41
C ASP A 84 8.71 -2.25 -0.94
N MET A 85 9.92 -2.79 -0.72
CA MET A 85 10.53 -2.93 0.61
C MET A 85 11.22 -1.66 1.11
N TYR A 86 11.22 -0.60 0.30
CA TYR A 86 11.90 0.67 0.58
C TYR A 86 10.92 1.81 0.88
N SER A 87 9.63 1.64 0.65
CA SER A 87 8.60 2.63 0.97
C SER A 87 7.22 2.03 1.20
N ASN A 88 6.43 2.72 2.03
CA ASN A 88 5.00 2.46 2.16
C ASN A 88 4.16 3.03 1.01
N LYS A 89 4.77 3.74 0.05
CA LYS A 89 4.03 4.32 -1.07
C LYS A 89 3.31 3.25 -1.88
N LEU A 90 1.98 3.36 -1.97
CA LEU A 90 1.17 2.37 -2.67
C LEU A 90 1.21 2.64 -4.18
N VAL A 91 1.73 1.68 -4.92
CA VAL A 91 1.75 1.71 -6.39
C VAL A 91 1.11 0.42 -6.91
N TYR A 92 -0.07 0.55 -7.51
CA TYR A 92 -0.75 -0.56 -8.17
C TYR A 92 -0.06 -0.91 -9.49
N VAL A 93 0.06 -2.20 -9.79
CA VAL A 93 0.74 -2.69 -11.01
C VAL A 93 0.08 -2.13 -12.27
N GLU A 94 -1.25 -2.06 -12.29
CA GLU A 94 -2.01 -1.50 -13.42
C GLU A 94 -1.78 0.00 -13.64
N SER A 95 -1.29 0.72 -12.64
CA SER A 95 -0.86 2.12 -12.77
C SER A 95 0.55 2.27 -13.34
N GLY A 96 1.24 1.16 -13.61
CA GLY A 96 2.61 1.11 -14.06
C GLY A 96 3.61 1.26 -12.91
N HIS A 97 4.81 1.73 -13.25
CA HIS A 97 5.95 1.82 -12.32
C HIS A 97 6.74 3.12 -12.50
N ASN A 98 6.10 4.20 -12.95
CA ASN A 98 6.78 5.47 -13.26
C ASN A 98 7.39 6.16 -12.01
N SER A 99 6.87 5.86 -10.82
CA SER A 99 7.38 6.36 -9.54
C SER A 99 8.37 5.42 -8.86
N LEU A 100 8.74 4.32 -9.53
CA LEU A 100 9.62 3.28 -9.00
C LEU A 100 10.88 3.16 -9.85
N ASN A 101 11.98 2.82 -9.20
CA ASN A 101 13.23 2.40 -9.81
C ASN A 101 13.44 0.90 -9.59
N ILE A 102 14.34 0.31 -10.38
CA ILE A 102 14.95 -0.98 -10.05
C ILE A 102 16.14 -0.67 -9.16
N GLU A 103 16.08 -1.08 -7.89
CA GLU A 103 17.12 -0.84 -6.91
C GLU A 103 18.03 -2.06 -6.75
N HIS A 104 19.34 -1.84 -6.78
CA HIS A 104 20.35 -2.82 -6.40
C HIS A 104 20.60 -2.75 -4.89
N SER A 105 20.10 -3.72 -4.11
CA SER A 105 20.27 -3.73 -2.64
C SER A 105 21.77 -3.62 -2.28
N VAL A 106 22.61 -4.48 -2.87
CA VAL A 106 24.06 -4.29 -2.85
C VAL A 106 24.42 -3.35 -4.01
N ALA A 107 24.91 -2.15 -3.71
CA ALA A 107 25.04 -1.10 -4.72
C ALA A 107 26.01 -1.48 -5.84
N ASN A 108 25.54 -1.41 -7.09
CA ASN A 108 26.34 -1.85 -8.25
C ASN A 108 27.64 -1.07 -8.47
N SER A 109 27.71 0.17 -7.99
CA SER A 109 28.94 0.97 -8.03
C SER A 109 30.09 0.33 -7.25
N TRP A 110 29.80 -0.55 -6.28
CA TRP A 110 30.81 -1.24 -5.48
C TRP A 110 31.65 -2.24 -6.28
N TRP A 111 31.24 -2.63 -7.49
CA TRP A 111 32.06 -3.46 -8.39
C TRP A 111 32.29 -2.83 -9.78
N GLY A 112 31.79 -1.62 -10.01
CA GLY A 112 31.88 -0.95 -11.32
C GLY A 112 30.67 -1.17 -12.23
N GLY A 113 29.52 -1.52 -11.66
CA GLY A 113 28.26 -1.65 -12.38
C GLY A 113 28.25 -2.83 -13.34
N LYS A 114 27.47 -2.70 -14.42
CA LYS A 114 27.31 -3.73 -15.45
C LYS A 114 28.65 -4.18 -16.05
N GLU A 115 29.59 -3.26 -16.27
CA GLU A 115 30.91 -3.56 -16.85
C GLU A 115 31.79 -4.38 -15.90
N GLY A 116 31.62 -4.22 -14.59
CA GLY A 116 32.35 -5.00 -13.59
C GLY A 116 31.85 -6.44 -13.48
N SER A 117 30.53 -6.64 -13.59
CA SER A 117 29.91 -7.96 -13.65
C SER A 117 28.47 -7.83 -14.15
N GLU A 118 28.19 -8.32 -15.37
CA GLU A 118 26.82 -8.32 -15.91
C GLU A 118 25.92 -9.29 -15.15
N ALA A 119 26.43 -10.45 -14.75
CA ALA A 119 25.68 -11.45 -13.98
C ALA A 119 25.23 -10.87 -12.63
N ALA A 120 26.15 -10.27 -11.86
CA ALA A 120 25.79 -9.64 -10.59
C ALA A 120 24.87 -8.43 -10.78
N TYR A 121 25.00 -7.68 -11.89
CA TYR A 121 24.13 -6.55 -12.18
C TYR A 121 22.68 -6.95 -12.51
N GLN A 122 22.45 -8.20 -12.94
CA GLN A 122 21.17 -8.72 -13.42
C GLN A 122 20.57 -9.81 -12.52
N ASP A 123 21.14 -10.06 -11.34
CA ASP A 123 20.66 -11.10 -10.43
C ASP A 123 19.48 -10.61 -9.58
N LEU A 124 18.28 -11.17 -9.79
CA LEU A 124 17.06 -10.78 -9.11
C LEU A 124 17.12 -10.98 -7.58
N PHE A 125 18.07 -11.75 -7.04
CA PHE A 125 18.22 -11.89 -5.58
C PHE A 125 18.60 -10.59 -4.86
N HIS A 126 19.02 -9.53 -5.57
CA HIS A 126 19.21 -8.21 -4.98
C HIS A 126 18.57 -7.06 -5.78
N LEU A 127 17.81 -7.35 -6.83
CA LEU A 127 17.07 -6.34 -7.59
C LEU A 127 15.67 -6.26 -7.04
N ASN A 128 15.20 -5.05 -6.71
CA ASN A 128 13.88 -4.85 -6.13
C ASN A 128 13.19 -3.62 -6.76
N PRO A 129 11.85 -3.62 -6.88
CA PRO A 129 11.14 -2.37 -7.12
C PRO A 129 11.31 -1.47 -5.89
N SER A 130 11.61 -0.20 -6.11
CA SER A 130 11.86 0.76 -5.03
C SER A 130 11.33 2.13 -5.40
N ASN A 131 10.64 2.80 -4.47
CA ASN A 131 10.30 4.20 -4.60
C ASN A 131 11.53 5.04 -4.97
N SER A 132 11.39 5.88 -5.99
CA SER A 132 12.52 6.63 -6.55
C SER A 132 13.26 7.50 -5.52
N ASP A 133 12.53 8.08 -4.56
CA ASP A 133 13.14 8.94 -3.53
C ASP A 133 13.92 8.11 -2.51
N ALA A 134 13.37 6.96 -2.09
CA ALA A 134 14.04 6.02 -1.20
C ALA A 134 15.32 5.44 -1.86
N ASN A 135 15.23 5.05 -3.13
CA ASN A 135 16.37 4.63 -3.95
C ASN A 135 17.45 5.72 -4.02
N ASN A 136 17.07 6.95 -4.33
CA ASN A 136 18.00 8.09 -4.40
C ASN A 136 18.65 8.40 -3.04
N ALA A 137 17.88 8.31 -1.95
CA ALA A 137 18.38 8.52 -0.60
C ALA A 137 19.37 7.41 -0.18
N LYS A 138 19.07 6.15 -0.52
CA LYS A 138 19.95 5.00 -0.25
C LYS A 138 21.30 5.15 -0.93
N SER A 139 21.32 5.57 -2.21
CA SER A 139 22.57 5.74 -2.96
C SER A 139 23.44 4.48 -2.86
N ASN A 140 24.76 4.65 -2.74
CA ASN A 140 25.73 3.60 -2.49
C ASN A 140 26.12 3.44 -1.00
N ASN A 141 25.28 3.91 -0.07
CA ASN A 141 25.56 3.79 1.36
C ASN A 141 25.57 2.31 1.78
N PRO A 142 26.54 1.87 2.60
CA PRO A 142 26.54 0.53 3.14
C PRO A 142 25.35 0.30 4.07
N ILE A 143 24.92 -0.96 4.18
CA ILE A 143 23.90 -1.34 5.15
C ILE A 143 24.47 -1.24 6.57
N GLY A 144 23.67 -0.79 7.52
CA GLY A 144 24.09 -0.54 8.90
C GLY A 144 22.93 -0.16 9.80
N ILE A 145 23.22 0.16 11.06
CA ILE A 145 22.24 0.73 11.99
C ILE A 145 22.46 2.24 12.03
N VAL A 146 21.41 3.01 11.76
CA VAL A 146 21.43 4.47 11.81
C VAL A 146 21.38 4.91 13.27
N GLY A 147 22.26 5.84 13.63
CA GLY A 147 22.24 6.54 14.91
C GLY A 147 21.14 7.60 14.98
N GLY A 148 21.05 8.32 16.10
CA GLY A 148 20.02 9.36 16.27
C GLY A 148 20.03 10.42 15.16
N ASN A 149 18.84 10.94 14.84
CA ASN A 149 18.56 11.95 13.79
C ASN A 149 18.92 11.48 12.36
N PRO A 150 18.11 10.59 11.75
CA PRO A 150 18.30 10.19 10.37
C PRO A 150 18.20 11.40 9.41
N ALA A 151 19.00 11.39 8.35
CA ALA A 151 18.94 12.37 7.26
C ALA A 151 17.77 12.08 6.29
N PHE A 152 17.31 10.84 6.26
CA PHE A 152 16.11 10.40 5.54
C PHE A 152 15.41 9.35 6.39
N ASP A 153 14.10 9.51 6.57
CA ASP A 153 13.21 8.57 7.23
C ASP A 153 11.87 8.62 6.50
N ASN A 154 11.44 7.50 5.93
CA ASN A 154 10.13 7.38 5.30
C ASN A 154 9.23 6.34 5.99
N GLY A 155 9.58 5.95 7.21
CA GLY A 155 8.90 4.93 8.00
C GLY A 155 9.30 3.50 7.69
N LEU A 156 9.97 3.23 6.56
CA LEU A 156 10.40 1.90 6.15
C LEU A 156 11.92 1.78 5.96
N VAL A 157 12.60 2.88 5.63
CA VAL A 157 14.06 2.92 5.54
C VAL A 157 14.60 4.20 6.14
N LEU A 158 15.77 4.08 6.78
CA LEU A 158 16.52 5.18 7.35
C LEU A 158 17.85 5.34 6.64
N ILE A 159 18.23 6.58 6.36
CA ILE A 159 19.60 6.93 5.94
C ILE A 159 20.15 7.94 6.93
N GLY A 160 21.31 7.66 7.51
CA GLY A 160 21.91 8.57 8.49
C GLY A 160 23.29 8.15 8.92
N ALA A 161 23.89 8.94 9.82
CA ALA A 161 25.18 8.57 10.41
C ALA A 161 25.04 7.24 11.16
N PRO A 162 26.02 6.33 11.08
CA PRO A 162 25.91 5.04 11.74
C PRO A 162 25.92 5.16 13.26
N ALA A 163 25.16 4.30 13.92
CA ALA A 163 25.35 4.01 15.34
C ALA A 163 26.77 3.49 15.59
N ALA A 164 27.30 3.73 16.78
CA ALA A 164 28.66 3.32 17.13
C ALA A 164 28.86 1.82 16.90
N GLY A 165 29.83 1.46 16.06
CA GLY A 165 30.15 0.07 15.71
C GLY A 165 29.43 -0.50 14.48
N TYR A 166 28.49 0.22 13.86
CA TYR A 166 27.63 -0.31 12.77
C TYR A 166 27.83 0.41 11.42
N GLY A 167 29.03 0.89 11.13
CA GLY A 167 29.27 1.61 9.88
C GLY A 167 30.65 1.45 9.25
N GLY A 168 31.60 0.74 9.86
CA GLY A 168 32.90 0.46 9.24
C GLY A 168 33.70 1.69 8.76
N GLY A 169 33.46 2.87 9.36
CA GLY A 169 34.07 4.14 8.93
C GLY A 169 33.27 4.94 7.89
N ALA A 170 32.11 4.44 7.44
CA ALA A 170 31.20 5.18 6.57
C ALA A 170 30.57 6.38 7.29
N SER A 171 30.34 7.47 6.54
CA SER A 171 29.68 8.67 7.05
C SER A 171 28.15 8.53 7.11
N LYS A 172 27.58 7.63 6.30
CA LYS A 172 26.17 7.30 6.27
C LYS A 172 25.98 5.80 6.06
N VAL A 173 24.90 5.26 6.61
CA VAL A 173 24.44 3.89 6.39
C VAL A 173 22.96 3.87 6.01
N PHE A 174 22.55 2.79 5.37
CA PHE A 174 21.17 2.42 5.08
C PHE A 174 20.69 1.40 6.12
N GLU A 175 19.58 1.69 6.79
CA GLU A 175 18.90 0.76 7.69
C GLU A 175 17.47 0.49 7.19
N PRO A 176 17.12 -0.75 6.80
CA PRO A 176 15.74 -1.12 6.49
C PRO A 176 14.92 -1.32 7.77
N ALA A 177 13.60 -1.31 7.65
CA ALA A 177 12.70 -1.64 8.74
C ALA A 177 12.86 -3.10 9.20
N ASP A 178 12.51 -3.38 10.46
CA ASP A 178 12.81 -4.67 11.09
C ASP A 178 12.11 -5.86 10.41
N GLU A 179 11.05 -5.63 9.65
CA GLU A 179 10.36 -6.64 8.83
C GLU A 179 11.07 -7.05 7.54
N TYR A 180 12.16 -6.38 7.16
CA TYR A 180 12.96 -6.73 5.97
C TYR A 180 14.45 -6.90 6.27
N LYS A 181 14.86 -6.76 7.53
CA LYS A 181 16.28 -6.84 7.92
C LYS A 181 16.89 -8.19 7.55
N GLY A 182 16.12 -9.26 7.64
CA GLY A 182 16.50 -10.62 7.29
C GLY A 182 16.62 -10.80 5.78
N ASP A 183 15.65 -10.32 5.00
CA ASP A 183 15.67 -10.33 3.54
C ASP A 183 16.93 -9.66 3.00
N PHE A 184 17.20 -8.43 3.49
CA PHE A 184 18.41 -7.70 3.11
C PHE A 184 19.65 -8.42 3.59
N ALA A 185 19.66 -8.99 4.80
CA ALA A 185 20.81 -9.75 5.28
C ALA A 185 21.13 -10.93 4.36
N ARG A 186 20.15 -11.75 4.02
CA ARG A 186 20.32 -12.92 3.13
C ARG A 186 20.68 -12.52 1.70
N ALA A 187 20.16 -11.40 1.20
CA ALA A 187 20.56 -10.86 -0.11
C ALA A 187 22.03 -10.39 -0.13
N TYR A 188 22.50 -9.72 0.93
CA TYR A 188 23.89 -9.30 1.06
C TYR A 188 24.83 -10.50 1.22
N LEU A 189 24.51 -11.45 2.11
CA LEU A 189 25.29 -12.68 2.30
C LEU A 189 25.41 -13.48 0.99
N TYR A 190 24.32 -13.55 0.21
CA TYR A 190 24.29 -14.14 -1.11
C TYR A 190 25.24 -13.46 -2.09
N ILE A 191 25.06 -12.16 -2.37
CA ILE A 191 25.85 -11.44 -3.38
C ILE A 191 27.33 -11.43 -3.04
N LEU A 192 27.68 -11.23 -1.76
CA LEU A 192 29.06 -11.19 -1.31
C LEU A 192 29.74 -12.56 -1.29
N THR A 193 28.99 -13.66 -1.48
CA THR A 193 29.53 -15.02 -1.62
C THR A 193 29.54 -15.48 -3.08
N ALA A 194 28.41 -15.30 -3.77
CA ALA A 194 28.20 -15.72 -5.15
C ALA A 194 29.15 -14.99 -6.11
N TYR A 195 29.44 -13.72 -5.81
CA TYR A 195 30.28 -12.85 -6.62
C TYR A 195 31.49 -12.32 -5.84
N ASP A 196 32.07 -13.11 -4.94
CA ASP A 196 33.20 -12.67 -4.10
C ASP A 196 34.48 -12.32 -4.88
N ALA A 197 34.63 -12.82 -6.11
CA ALA A 197 35.81 -12.66 -6.96
C ALA A 197 35.59 -11.75 -8.19
N ILE A 198 34.70 -10.76 -8.10
CA ILE A 198 34.52 -9.73 -9.14
C ILE A 198 35.33 -8.45 -8.81
N PRO A 199 35.42 -7.44 -9.71
CA PRO A 199 36.24 -6.23 -9.51
C PRO A 199 35.75 -5.24 -8.43
N TRP A 200 35.54 -5.71 -7.20
CA TRP A 200 35.14 -4.92 -6.04
C TRP A 200 36.03 -3.70 -5.82
N LYS A 201 35.42 -2.57 -5.41
CA LYS A 201 36.07 -1.27 -5.25
C LYS A 201 36.36 -0.99 -3.78
N THR A 202 37.34 -0.12 -3.56
CA THR A 202 37.78 0.31 -2.23
C THR A 202 37.46 1.79 -1.95
N ASP A 203 36.71 2.44 -2.83
CA ASP A 203 36.45 3.89 -2.83
C ASP A 203 34.99 4.24 -3.17
N LYS A 204 34.05 3.29 -2.96
CA LYS A 204 32.64 3.42 -3.39
C LYS A 204 31.64 3.17 -2.26
N GLY A 205 32.06 3.21 -1.01
CA GLY A 205 31.23 3.02 0.19
C GLY A 205 31.13 1.57 0.65
N GLY A 206 31.24 0.60 -0.26
CA GLY A 206 31.18 -0.84 0.05
C GLY A 206 32.34 -1.32 0.91
N GLU A 207 33.51 -0.67 0.81
CA GLU A 207 34.71 -0.99 1.60
C GLU A 207 34.52 -0.91 3.11
N ALA A 208 33.44 -0.28 3.59
CA ALA A 208 33.06 -0.31 5.00
C ALA A 208 32.60 -1.70 5.46
N LEU A 209 32.04 -2.53 4.55
CA LEU A 209 31.45 -3.83 4.87
C LEU A 209 32.39 -5.01 4.63
N TYR A 210 33.36 -4.87 3.74
CA TYR A 210 34.23 -5.98 3.34
C TYR A 210 35.71 -5.60 3.31
N THR A 211 36.57 -6.61 3.31
CA THR A 211 38.00 -6.51 3.00
C THR A 211 38.30 -7.29 1.73
N ILE A 212 39.28 -6.84 0.95
CA ILE A 212 39.73 -7.53 -0.26
C ILE A 212 41.08 -8.19 0.03
N THR A 213 41.16 -9.52 -0.13
CA THR A 213 42.41 -10.31 -0.03
C THR A 213 42.55 -11.16 -1.27
N ASP A 214 43.68 -11.05 -1.97
CA ASP A 214 44.00 -11.80 -3.20
C ASP A 214 42.90 -11.75 -4.27
N GLY A 215 42.24 -10.59 -4.41
CA GLY A 215 41.17 -10.37 -5.39
C GLY A 215 39.80 -10.93 -5.01
N THR A 216 39.67 -11.49 -3.80
CA THR A 216 38.40 -11.97 -3.24
C THR A 216 37.98 -11.14 -2.04
N ILE A 217 36.67 -11.00 -1.83
CA ILE A 217 36.13 -10.29 -0.67
C ILE A 217 35.72 -11.22 0.47
N ASP A 218 35.86 -10.70 1.70
CA ASP A 218 35.21 -11.25 2.88
C ASP A 218 34.63 -10.13 3.75
N LEU A 219 33.57 -10.45 4.48
CA LEU A 219 32.88 -9.50 5.36
C LEU A 219 33.77 -9.07 6.52
N GLN A 220 33.69 -7.78 6.88
CA GLN A 220 34.26 -7.30 8.13
C GLN A 220 33.50 -7.91 9.32
N PRO A 221 34.16 -8.16 10.47
CA PRO A 221 33.53 -8.82 11.61
C PRO A 221 32.24 -8.14 12.12
N TRP A 222 32.20 -6.81 12.14
CA TRP A 222 31.02 -6.05 12.56
C TRP A 222 29.84 -6.27 11.61
N ALA A 223 30.11 -6.30 10.30
CA ALA A 223 29.11 -6.46 9.26
C ALA A 223 28.57 -7.89 9.27
N ALA A 224 29.45 -8.89 9.35
CA ALA A 224 29.08 -10.28 9.51
C ALA A 224 28.18 -10.50 10.74
N SER A 225 28.60 -9.99 11.91
CA SER A 225 27.83 -10.13 13.14
C SER A 225 26.44 -9.48 13.05
N MET A 226 26.36 -8.31 12.39
CA MET A 226 25.08 -7.62 12.18
C MET A 226 24.15 -8.39 11.24
N LEU A 227 24.66 -8.85 10.09
CA LEU A 227 23.85 -9.58 9.11
C LEU A 227 23.37 -10.94 9.67
N LEU A 228 24.22 -11.64 10.43
CA LEU A 228 23.81 -12.87 11.13
C LEU A 228 22.71 -12.59 12.16
N LYS A 229 22.87 -11.53 12.97
CA LYS A 229 21.85 -11.10 13.93
C LYS A 229 20.53 -10.78 13.23
N TRP A 230 20.56 -10.00 12.16
CA TRP A 230 19.37 -9.62 11.40
C TRP A 230 18.69 -10.83 10.77
N ALA A 231 19.44 -11.74 10.14
CA ALA A 231 18.89 -12.97 9.58
C ALA A 231 18.27 -13.89 10.66
N ALA A 232 18.76 -13.84 11.90
CA ALA A 232 18.20 -14.58 13.02
C ALA A 232 16.97 -13.91 13.64
N GLU A 233 16.95 -12.58 13.78
CA GLU A 233 15.83 -11.81 14.34
C GLU A 233 14.65 -11.70 13.36
N ASP A 234 14.94 -11.70 12.06
CA ASP A 234 13.98 -11.70 10.96
C ASP A 234 14.14 -13.00 10.14
N PRO A 235 13.52 -14.11 10.61
CA PRO A 235 13.63 -15.42 9.97
C PRO A 235 13.01 -15.42 8.57
N VAL A 236 13.36 -16.43 7.77
CA VAL A 236 12.75 -16.61 6.45
C VAL A 236 11.25 -16.81 6.57
N ASP A 237 10.48 -16.06 5.80
CA ASP A 237 9.03 -16.11 5.75
C ASP A 237 8.50 -16.66 4.41
N ASP A 238 7.17 -16.78 4.29
CA ASP A 238 6.56 -17.28 3.05
C ASP A 238 6.84 -16.40 1.83
N LYS A 239 7.04 -15.09 2.04
CA LYS A 239 7.33 -14.15 0.95
C LYS A 239 8.71 -14.46 0.37
N GLU A 240 9.74 -14.61 1.20
CA GLU A 240 11.08 -14.94 0.72
C GLU A 240 11.17 -16.31 0.06
N LEU A 241 10.53 -17.34 0.63
CA LEU A 241 10.50 -18.67 0.01
C LEU A 241 9.82 -18.59 -1.36
N ASN A 242 8.66 -17.94 -1.46
CA ASN A 242 8.00 -17.75 -2.75
C ASN A 242 8.88 -16.97 -3.73
N ARG A 243 9.55 -15.90 -3.28
CA ARG A 243 10.45 -15.11 -4.12
C ARG A 243 11.62 -15.96 -4.63
N ASN A 244 12.20 -16.81 -3.79
CA ASN A 244 13.26 -17.76 -4.18
C ASN A 244 12.77 -18.76 -5.24
N GLU A 245 11.56 -19.30 -5.10
CA GLU A 245 10.94 -20.18 -6.10
C GLU A 245 10.68 -19.48 -7.43
N GLN A 246 10.13 -18.27 -7.41
CA GLN A 246 9.84 -17.51 -8.64
C GLN A 246 11.14 -17.13 -9.36
N ILE A 247 12.17 -16.70 -8.63
CA ILE A 247 13.49 -16.41 -9.21
C ILE A 247 14.10 -17.69 -9.79
N TYR A 248 14.03 -18.83 -9.10
CA TYR A 248 14.50 -20.10 -9.66
C TYR A 248 13.80 -20.45 -10.98
N GLY A 249 12.48 -20.25 -11.04
CA GLY A 249 11.69 -20.43 -12.26
C GLY A 249 12.25 -19.63 -13.46
N ILE A 250 12.72 -18.41 -13.20
CA ILE A 250 13.19 -17.43 -14.19
C ILE A 250 14.67 -17.58 -14.51
N GLN A 251 15.54 -17.61 -13.48
CA GLN A 251 16.99 -17.49 -13.58
C GLN A 251 17.75 -18.79 -13.32
N LYS A 252 17.08 -19.87 -12.88
CA LYS A 252 17.68 -21.18 -12.57
C LYS A 252 18.71 -21.18 -11.41
N ASN A 253 18.96 -20.04 -10.78
CA ASN A 253 19.66 -19.96 -9.50
C ASN A 253 18.71 -19.92 -8.31
N ARG A 254 19.24 -20.24 -7.13
CA ARG A 254 18.56 -20.15 -5.83
C ARG A 254 19.47 -19.47 -4.82
N ASN A 255 18.89 -18.73 -3.87
CA ASN A 255 19.67 -18.19 -2.76
C ASN A 255 19.80 -19.23 -1.64
N PRO A 256 21.01 -19.80 -1.41
CA PRO A 256 21.20 -20.86 -0.42
C PRO A 256 20.98 -20.37 1.02
N PHE A 257 21.09 -19.06 1.28
CA PHE A 257 20.84 -18.47 2.59
C PHE A 257 19.34 -18.27 2.89
N ILE A 258 18.48 -18.37 1.87
CA ILE A 258 17.02 -18.46 2.05
C ILE A 258 16.63 -19.92 2.28
N ASP A 259 17.11 -20.84 1.44
CA ASP A 259 16.77 -22.26 1.57
C ASP A 259 17.39 -22.92 2.82
N PHE A 260 18.56 -22.46 3.27
CA PHE A 260 19.27 -22.94 4.46
C PHE A 260 19.81 -21.77 5.30
N PRO A 261 18.98 -21.09 6.11
CA PRO A 261 19.37 -19.86 6.82
C PRO A 261 20.55 -20.04 7.78
N SER A 262 20.69 -21.24 8.37
CA SER A 262 21.81 -21.57 9.26
C SER A 262 23.17 -21.61 8.54
N LEU A 263 23.19 -21.73 7.20
CA LEU A 263 24.43 -21.78 6.40
C LEU A 263 25.34 -20.58 6.68
N ALA A 264 24.77 -19.40 6.95
CA ALA A 264 25.54 -18.21 7.27
C ALA A 264 26.42 -18.38 8.53
N GLU A 265 25.94 -19.11 9.54
CA GLU A 265 26.68 -19.42 10.77
C GLU A 265 27.91 -20.30 10.52
N TYR A 266 27.88 -21.14 9.48
CA TYR A 266 29.00 -22.01 9.11
C TYR A 266 30.10 -21.27 8.34
N ILE A 267 29.78 -20.11 7.75
CA ILE A 267 30.74 -19.30 7.00
C ILE A 267 31.33 -18.20 7.89
N TRP A 268 30.48 -17.46 8.63
CA TRP A 268 30.91 -16.28 9.40
C TRP A 268 30.61 -16.32 10.89
N GLY A 269 29.78 -17.25 11.35
CA GLY A 269 29.32 -17.31 12.74
C GLY A 269 30.06 -18.33 13.60
N ASP A 270 29.40 -18.76 14.67
CA ASP A 270 30.01 -19.62 15.70
C ASP A 270 30.26 -21.05 15.24
N ARG A 271 29.66 -21.46 14.11
CA ARG A 271 29.85 -22.79 13.51
C ARG A 271 30.98 -22.82 12.47
N LYS A 272 31.70 -21.72 12.28
CA LYS A 272 32.82 -21.64 11.34
C LYS A 272 33.82 -22.78 11.58
N GLY A 273 34.16 -23.49 10.51
CA GLY A 273 35.07 -24.65 10.53
C GLY A 273 34.40 -25.99 10.86
N SER A 274 33.11 -25.99 11.23
CA SER A 274 32.32 -27.22 11.31
C SER A 274 31.81 -27.62 9.93
N ALA A 275 31.64 -28.93 9.71
CA ALA A 275 31.04 -29.45 8.48
C ALA A 275 29.54 -29.10 8.43
N PHE A 276 29.09 -28.56 7.29
CA PHE A 276 27.68 -28.26 7.03
C PHE A 276 26.94 -29.53 6.60
N THR A 277 25.68 -29.67 7.02
CA THR A 277 24.80 -30.80 6.67
C THR A 277 23.46 -30.27 6.16
N LEU A 278 22.93 -30.85 5.08
CA LEU A 278 21.62 -30.46 4.55
C LEU A 278 20.47 -30.88 5.48
N GLU A 279 20.62 -32.03 6.13
CA GLU A 279 19.62 -32.56 7.04
C GLU A 279 19.39 -31.60 8.23
N GLY A 280 18.12 -31.29 8.51
CA GLY A 280 17.70 -30.45 9.63
C GLY A 280 18.05 -28.96 9.52
N ASN A 281 18.53 -28.50 8.36
CA ASN A 281 18.95 -27.11 8.16
C ASN A 281 18.13 -26.36 7.09
N ALA A 282 17.19 -27.03 6.42
CA ALA A 282 16.27 -26.39 5.49
C ALA A 282 15.37 -25.37 6.23
N ALA A 283 15.03 -24.28 5.54
CA ALA A 283 14.11 -23.28 6.08
C ALA A 283 12.70 -23.85 6.24
N ASP A 284 12.12 -23.58 7.41
CA ASP A 284 10.67 -23.56 7.60
C ASP A 284 10.25 -22.10 7.67
N ALA A 285 9.17 -21.74 6.96
CA ALA A 285 8.65 -20.38 6.99
C ALA A 285 8.20 -19.99 8.40
N VAL A 286 8.65 -18.83 8.87
CA VAL A 286 8.24 -18.26 10.15
C VAL A 286 7.61 -16.89 9.90
N ASN A 287 6.29 -16.89 9.68
CA ASN A 287 5.56 -15.67 9.39
C ASN A 287 5.39 -14.78 10.63
N ARG A 288 5.49 -13.48 10.39
CA ARG A 288 5.11 -12.42 11.32
C ARG A 288 3.58 -12.38 11.51
N PRO A 289 3.08 -11.84 12.63
CA PRO A 289 1.65 -11.58 12.75
C PRO A 289 1.20 -10.61 11.66
N ALA A 290 -0.05 -10.80 11.20
CA ALA A 290 -0.64 -9.91 10.21
C ALA A 290 -0.72 -8.46 10.75
N ASP A 291 -0.60 -7.50 9.83
CA ASP A 291 -0.72 -6.08 10.16
C ASP A 291 -2.11 -5.78 10.76
N PRO A 292 -2.19 -4.97 11.84
CA PRO A 292 -3.47 -4.54 12.40
C PRO A 292 -4.36 -3.87 11.36
N ALA A 293 -5.55 -4.42 11.10
CA ALA A 293 -6.51 -3.77 10.22
C ALA A 293 -7.28 -2.70 11.00
N VAL A 294 -7.33 -1.47 10.48
CA VAL A 294 -7.94 -0.35 11.20
C VAL A 294 -9.41 -0.22 10.78
N GLN A 295 -10.32 -0.25 11.75
CA GLN A 295 -11.75 -0.03 11.49
C GLN A 295 -12.04 1.46 11.25
N ASP A 296 -13.01 1.74 10.38
CA ASP A 296 -13.47 3.09 10.07
C ASP A 296 -12.32 4.06 9.73
N ALA A 297 -11.34 3.53 9.01
CA ALA A 297 -10.15 4.23 8.57
C ALA A 297 -9.83 3.83 7.13
N ARG A 298 -9.09 4.70 6.49
CA ARG A 298 -8.99 4.79 5.05
C ARG A 298 -7.58 4.56 4.59
N LEU A 299 -7.31 3.50 3.82
CA LEU A 299 -5.97 3.22 3.33
C LEU A 299 -5.53 4.31 2.35
N THR A 300 -4.49 5.06 2.69
CA THR A 300 -3.89 6.11 1.83
C THR A 300 -2.60 5.65 1.17
N ASP A 301 -1.89 4.73 1.82
CA ASP A 301 -0.64 4.13 1.39
C ASP A 301 -0.54 2.75 2.09
N VAL A 302 0.43 1.91 1.75
CA VAL A 302 0.60 0.60 2.40
C VAL A 302 0.78 0.81 3.91
N ASN A 303 -0.01 0.09 4.71
CA ASN A 303 -0.02 0.20 6.17
C ASN A 303 -0.17 1.64 6.67
N THR A 304 -0.74 2.52 5.87
CA THR A 304 -0.90 3.93 6.19
C THR A 304 -2.34 4.33 5.90
N TYR A 305 -2.99 4.87 6.92
CA TYR A 305 -4.40 5.16 6.92
C TYR A 305 -4.66 6.61 7.30
N ALA A 306 -5.81 7.13 6.86
CA ALA A 306 -6.38 8.37 7.36
C ALA A 306 -7.73 8.07 8.02
N ALA A 307 -8.08 8.81 9.07
CA ALA A 307 -9.37 8.66 9.71
C ALA A 307 -9.88 10.01 10.22
N ASP A 308 -11.18 10.26 10.15
CA ASP A 308 -11.76 11.52 10.63
C ASP A 308 -12.34 11.37 12.03
N TYR A 309 -12.30 12.41 12.85
CA TYR A 309 -12.94 12.39 14.16
C TYR A 309 -13.51 13.75 14.55
N TRP A 310 -14.44 13.76 15.49
CA TRP A 310 -14.89 14.97 16.18
C TRP A 310 -15.44 14.59 17.54
N GLY A 311 -15.17 15.40 18.56
CA GLY A 311 -15.30 14.91 19.93
C GLY A 311 -14.39 13.70 20.17
N SER A 312 -14.63 12.93 21.22
CA SER A 312 -13.79 11.76 21.56
C SER A 312 -14.13 10.56 20.69
N ARG A 313 -13.11 9.83 20.22
CA ARG A 313 -13.29 8.64 19.38
C ARG A 313 -12.45 7.48 19.90
N ASN A 314 -12.98 6.26 19.86
CA ASN A 314 -12.16 5.05 19.98
C ASN A 314 -11.74 4.61 18.57
N LEU A 315 -10.44 4.53 18.33
CA LEU A 315 -9.90 3.92 17.11
C LEU A 315 -9.70 2.42 17.38
N VAL A 316 -10.38 1.58 16.59
CA VAL A 316 -10.44 0.13 16.78
C VAL A 316 -9.59 -0.56 15.72
N PHE A 317 -8.91 -1.63 16.12
CA PHE A 317 -8.04 -2.45 15.28
C PHE A 317 -8.48 -3.92 15.35
N ASP A 318 -8.63 -4.54 14.19
CA ASP A 318 -8.80 -5.97 14.04
C ASP A 318 -7.43 -6.64 14.02
N ILE A 319 -7.20 -7.51 15.01
CA ILE A 319 -5.94 -8.22 15.20
C ILE A 319 -6.19 -9.71 14.97
N ALA A 320 -5.58 -10.25 13.92
CA ALA A 320 -5.71 -11.68 13.60
C ALA A 320 -4.97 -12.55 14.63
N GLU A 321 -3.79 -12.13 15.05
CA GLU A 321 -2.97 -12.83 16.03
C GLU A 321 -1.99 -11.89 16.75
N GLY A 322 -1.60 -12.29 17.97
CA GLY A 322 -0.68 -11.53 18.81
C GLY A 322 -1.34 -10.40 19.61
N ASP A 323 -0.49 -9.60 20.23
CA ASP A 323 -0.86 -8.45 21.06
C ASP A 323 -0.69 -7.14 20.29
N LEU A 324 -1.66 -6.24 20.43
CA LEU A 324 -1.61 -4.91 19.84
C LEU A 324 -0.76 -3.95 20.68
N TRP A 325 0.16 -3.27 20.01
CA TRP A 325 0.97 -2.22 20.60
C TRP A 325 0.74 -0.91 19.86
N ILE A 326 0.48 0.18 20.60
CA ILE A 326 0.14 1.48 20.02
C ILE A 326 1.01 2.58 20.63
N SER A 327 1.44 3.49 19.77
CA SER A 327 2.04 4.79 20.08
C SER A 327 1.11 5.90 19.57
N LEU A 328 0.85 6.90 20.41
CA LEU A 328 0.09 8.10 20.06
C LEU A 328 1.05 9.30 20.06
N ASP A 329 1.07 10.07 18.97
CA ASP A 329 1.83 11.31 18.80
C ASP A 329 3.32 11.21 19.16
N GLY A 330 3.94 10.08 18.81
CA GLY A 330 5.35 9.81 19.07
C GLY A 330 5.67 9.39 20.51
N GLY A 331 4.66 9.13 21.34
CA GLY A 331 4.83 8.52 22.65
C GLY A 331 5.40 7.09 22.58
N SER A 332 5.82 6.53 23.71
CA SER A 332 6.28 5.13 23.76
C SER A 332 5.15 4.16 23.41
N TYR A 333 5.48 3.05 22.75
CA TYR A 333 4.53 1.97 22.51
C TYR A 333 4.08 1.35 23.83
N GLN A 334 2.76 1.18 23.97
CA GLN A 334 2.14 0.48 25.08
C GLN A 334 1.24 -0.64 24.54
N ARG A 335 1.03 -1.69 25.34
CA ARG A 335 0.13 -2.78 25.01
C ARG A 335 -1.32 -2.33 25.21
N TYR A 336 -2.15 -2.55 24.20
CA TYR A 336 -3.59 -2.29 24.22
C TYR A 336 -4.37 -3.58 23.98
N GLY A 337 -5.68 -3.53 24.15
CA GLY A 337 -6.59 -4.57 23.67
C GLY A 337 -6.77 -4.45 22.17
N ASP A 338 -7.96 -4.02 21.75
CA ASP A 338 -8.33 -3.83 20.34
C ASP A 338 -8.46 -2.34 19.95
N ARG A 339 -8.22 -1.40 20.88
CA ARG A 339 -8.52 0.01 20.64
C ARG A 339 -7.68 0.97 21.44
N ILE A 340 -7.59 2.21 20.95
CA ILE A 340 -7.09 3.38 21.67
C ILE A 340 -8.15 4.48 21.72
N SER A 341 -8.24 5.18 22.85
CA SER A 341 -9.09 6.37 22.98
C SER A 341 -8.32 7.60 22.50
N ILE A 342 -8.91 8.31 21.55
CA ILE A 342 -8.42 9.57 21.02
C ILE A 342 -9.13 10.70 21.78
N PRO A 343 -8.38 11.69 22.31
CA PRO A 343 -8.96 12.84 22.98
C PRO A 343 -9.97 13.57 22.11
N ALA A 344 -10.85 14.34 22.75
CA ALA A 344 -11.88 15.05 22.04
C ALA A 344 -11.29 16.07 21.07
N GLY A 345 -11.64 15.96 19.79
CA GLY A 345 -11.33 16.99 18.82
C GLY A 345 -12.12 18.26 19.13
N THR A 346 -11.44 19.40 19.21
CA THR A 346 -12.01 20.71 19.52
C THR A 346 -11.66 21.78 18.47
N VAL A 347 -10.72 21.49 17.57
CA VAL A 347 -10.27 22.41 16.52
C VAL A 347 -10.30 21.69 15.18
N ASN A 348 -11.09 22.22 14.24
CA ASN A 348 -11.15 21.68 12.89
C ASN A 348 -9.75 21.63 12.25
N GLY A 349 -9.37 20.47 11.71
CA GLY A 349 -8.08 20.21 11.09
C GLY A 349 -6.95 19.84 12.05
N GLU A 350 -7.17 19.78 13.37
CA GLU A 350 -6.15 19.24 14.28
C GLU A 350 -5.91 17.75 14.00
N THR A 351 -4.68 17.27 14.24
CA THR A 351 -4.29 15.91 13.86
C THR A 351 -3.67 15.13 15.01
N HIS A 352 -3.89 13.82 14.98
CA HIS A 352 -3.16 12.84 15.79
C HIS A 352 -2.51 11.79 14.89
N ILE A 353 -1.32 11.32 15.26
CA ILE A 353 -0.66 10.21 14.58
C ILE A 353 -0.68 9.01 15.51
N VAL A 354 -1.38 7.96 15.09
CA VAL A 354 -1.41 6.66 15.78
C VAL A 354 -0.51 5.70 15.02
N LYS A 355 0.49 5.13 15.68
CA LYS A 355 1.30 4.03 15.13
C LYS A 355 0.99 2.76 15.89
N ALA A 356 0.72 1.68 15.17
CA ALA A 356 0.32 0.40 15.75
C ALA A 356 1.03 -0.78 15.09
N TYR A 357 1.30 -1.84 15.84
CA TYR A 357 1.74 -3.12 15.29
C TYR A 357 1.21 -4.27 16.16
N ALA A 358 1.11 -5.46 15.58
CA ALA A 358 0.86 -6.69 16.31
C ALA A 358 2.18 -7.38 16.67
N MET A 359 2.25 -8.03 17.84
CA MET A 359 3.42 -8.80 18.26
C MET A 359 3.03 -10.19 18.74
N LYS A 360 3.73 -11.21 18.28
CA LYS A 360 3.51 -12.62 18.63
C LYS A 360 4.84 -13.28 19.00
N GLU A 361 4.81 -14.14 20.01
CA GLU A 361 5.93 -15.02 20.32
C GLU A 361 5.84 -16.30 19.46
N THR A 362 6.87 -16.55 18.66
CA THR A 362 6.99 -17.75 17.82
C THR A 362 8.40 -18.33 17.99
N GLY A 363 8.51 -19.58 18.42
CA GLY A 363 9.81 -20.25 18.57
C GLY A 363 10.77 -19.56 19.54
N GLY A 364 10.25 -18.92 20.60
CA GLY A 364 11.04 -18.15 21.57
C GLY A 364 11.52 -16.78 21.07
N LYS A 365 11.00 -16.30 19.93
CA LYS A 365 11.28 -14.98 19.36
C LYS A 365 10.01 -14.13 19.34
N ASN A 366 10.15 -12.85 19.63
CA ASN A 366 9.07 -11.88 19.47
C ASN A 366 9.09 -11.32 18.05
N LEU A 367 8.12 -11.73 17.24
CA LEU A 367 7.94 -11.24 15.88
C LEU A 367 6.87 -10.18 15.88
N ARG A 368 7.17 -9.04 15.25
CA ARG A 368 6.21 -7.96 15.05
C ARG A 368 5.79 -7.85 13.60
N SER A 369 4.55 -7.42 13.38
CA SER A 369 4.04 -7.00 12.08
C SER A 369 4.73 -5.71 11.61
N SER A 370 4.43 -5.26 10.38
CA SER A 370 4.77 -3.90 9.97
C SER A 370 4.02 -2.87 10.83
N VAL A 371 4.57 -1.66 10.88
CA VAL A 371 3.94 -0.55 11.61
C VAL A 371 2.83 0.05 10.75
N VAL A 372 1.61 -0.06 11.25
CA VAL A 372 0.44 0.63 10.74
C VAL A 372 0.42 2.06 11.26
N THR A 373 0.34 3.05 10.37
CA THR A 373 0.25 4.47 10.73
C THR A 373 -1.14 4.99 10.39
N VAL A 374 -1.80 5.68 11.32
CA VAL A 374 -3.11 6.31 11.11
C VAL A 374 -2.98 7.80 11.40
N THR A 375 -3.23 8.62 10.39
CA THR A 375 -3.37 10.07 10.54
C THR A 375 -4.82 10.38 10.83
N MET A 376 -5.13 10.76 12.06
CA MET A 376 -6.47 11.17 12.44
C MET A 376 -6.61 12.68 12.28
N THR A 377 -7.68 13.14 11.64
CA THR A 377 -7.94 14.57 11.40
C THR A 377 -9.30 14.97 11.98
N ALA A 378 -9.32 16.03 12.79
CA ALA A 378 -10.56 16.52 13.36
C ALA A 378 -11.40 17.22 12.28
N LYS A 379 -12.65 16.84 12.12
CA LYS A 379 -13.60 17.48 11.19
C LYS A 379 -14.81 17.98 11.93
N ASP A 380 -14.88 19.30 12.09
CA ASP A 380 -16.00 19.97 12.76
C ASP A 380 -17.28 19.79 11.93
N PRO A 381 -18.32 19.13 12.45
CA PRO A 381 -19.57 18.90 11.71
C PRO A 381 -20.32 20.20 11.39
N SER A 382 -19.97 21.33 12.03
CA SER A 382 -20.53 22.65 11.70
C SER A 382 -19.86 23.31 10.49
N VAL A 383 -18.73 22.78 10.03
CA VAL A 383 -17.99 23.29 8.87
C VAL A 383 -18.31 22.43 7.65
N THR A 384 -18.64 23.09 6.54
CA THR A 384 -18.82 22.39 5.26
C THR A 384 -17.50 21.72 4.84
N ASP A 385 -17.56 20.41 4.61
CA ASP A 385 -16.47 19.62 4.05
C ASP A 385 -17.03 18.46 3.22
N TYR A 386 -16.87 18.54 1.91
CA TYR A 386 -17.34 17.53 0.97
C TYR A 386 -16.31 16.42 0.73
N SER A 387 -15.14 16.45 1.37
CA SER A 387 -14.06 15.48 1.14
C SER A 387 -14.47 14.04 1.45
N THR A 388 -15.42 13.84 2.38
CA THR A 388 -15.96 12.52 2.77
C THR A 388 -17.44 12.33 2.44
N SER A 389 -17.97 13.17 1.55
CA SER A 389 -19.34 13.00 1.05
C SER A 389 -19.45 11.83 0.07
N VAL A 390 -20.68 11.31 -0.07
CA VAL A 390 -20.99 10.24 -1.03
C VAL A 390 -21.36 10.84 -2.38
N TRP A 391 -20.72 10.38 -3.45
CA TRP A 391 -20.97 10.82 -4.82
C TRP A 391 -21.35 9.65 -5.71
N THR A 392 -22.48 9.75 -6.40
CA THR A 392 -22.98 8.72 -7.31
C THR A 392 -22.61 9.05 -8.76
N PRO A 393 -22.21 8.07 -9.60
CA PRO A 393 -22.01 8.32 -11.03
C PRO A 393 -23.25 8.95 -11.66
N ALA A 394 -23.06 9.97 -12.50
CA ALA A 394 -24.16 10.52 -13.30
C ALA A 394 -24.57 9.50 -14.38
N ALA A 395 -25.87 9.23 -14.53
CA ALA A 395 -26.37 8.23 -15.46
C ALA A 395 -26.62 8.81 -16.87
N THR A 396 -26.58 7.94 -17.88
CA THR A 396 -26.85 8.33 -19.26
C THR A 396 -28.30 8.82 -19.40
N GLY A 397 -28.48 10.05 -19.90
CA GLY A 397 -29.79 10.66 -20.07
C GLY A 397 -30.25 11.53 -18.90
N ASP A 398 -29.49 11.55 -17.79
CA ASP A 398 -29.74 12.48 -16.70
C ASP A 398 -29.62 13.93 -17.19
N ALA A 399 -30.63 14.75 -16.86
CA ALA A 399 -30.49 16.19 -16.96
C ALA A 399 -29.52 16.66 -15.86
N ILE A 400 -28.58 17.52 -16.22
CA ILE A 400 -27.71 18.17 -15.23
C ILE A 400 -28.58 19.04 -14.34
N ASP A 401 -28.63 18.70 -13.04
CA ASP A 401 -29.30 19.48 -12.02
C ASP A 401 -28.43 20.68 -11.61
N PRO A 402 -28.89 21.93 -11.82
CA PRO A 402 -28.13 23.13 -11.49
C PRO A 402 -27.91 23.41 -10.00
N GLU A 403 -28.70 22.77 -9.13
CA GLU A 403 -28.58 22.93 -7.68
C GLU A 403 -27.64 21.89 -7.05
N SER A 404 -27.42 20.77 -7.75
CA SER A 404 -26.49 19.73 -7.30
C SER A 404 -25.02 20.12 -7.42
N LEU A 405 -24.20 19.49 -6.60
CA LEU A 405 -22.75 19.52 -6.67
C LEU A 405 -22.24 18.25 -7.35
N TYR A 406 -21.08 18.36 -7.99
CA TYR A 406 -20.46 17.25 -8.69
C TYR A 406 -18.95 17.25 -8.49
N VAL A 407 -18.31 16.11 -8.71
CA VAL A 407 -16.86 15.99 -8.91
C VAL A 407 -16.56 15.47 -10.31
N ILE A 408 -15.46 15.96 -10.88
CA ILE A 408 -14.98 15.58 -12.21
C ILE A 408 -13.77 14.68 -12.07
N ILE A 409 -13.80 13.55 -12.75
CA ILE A 409 -12.81 12.49 -12.60
C ILE A 409 -12.30 12.05 -13.97
N SER A 410 -11.02 11.71 -14.07
CA SER A 410 -10.45 11.14 -15.29
C SER A 410 -10.99 9.74 -15.56
N ALA A 411 -11.47 9.50 -16.77
CA ALA A 411 -11.88 8.16 -17.21
C ALA A 411 -10.67 7.22 -17.45
N ASP A 412 -9.45 7.75 -17.51
CA ASP A 412 -8.23 6.96 -17.72
C ASP A 412 -7.71 6.33 -16.42
N ASN A 413 -7.52 7.16 -15.39
CA ASN A 413 -6.85 6.76 -14.15
C ASN A 413 -7.70 7.01 -12.88
N ARG A 414 -8.97 7.43 -13.02
CA ARG A 414 -9.89 7.68 -11.89
C ARG A 414 -9.42 8.76 -10.91
N HIS A 415 -8.52 9.64 -11.35
CA HIS A 415 -8.06 10.78 -10.57
C HIS A 415 -9.03 11.96 -10.62
N VAL A 416 -9.14 12.70 -9.53
CA VAL A 416 -10.05 13.83 -9.34
C VAL A 416 -9.41 15.12 -9.86
N MET A 417 -10.21 16.00 -10.46
CA MET A 417 -9.79 17.35 -10.83
C MET A 417 -9.56 18.20 -9.58
N GLY A 418 -8.41 18.87 -9.47
CA GLY A 418 -8.11 19.76 -8.36
C GLY A 418 -8.73 21.16 -8.49
N CYS A 419 -8.84 21.89 -7.37
CA CYS A 419 -9.40 23.25 -7.30
C CYS A 419 -8.37 24.38 -7.45
N THR A 420 -7.08 24.05 -7.42
CA THR A 420 -5.99 25.04 -7.47
C THR A 420 -5.58 25.37 -8.90
N PHE A 421 -6.05 26.51 -9.42
CA PHE A 421 -5.68 26.96 -10.75
C PHE A 421 -4.18 27.28 -10.85
N GLN A 422 -3.48 26.61 -11.76
CA GLN A 422 -2.05 26.82 -11.97
C GLN A 422 -1.81 28.02 -12.89
N SER A 423 -0.71 28.77 -12.65
CA SER A 423 -0.34 29.97 -13.43
C SER A 423 -0.22 29.72 -14.94
N ASN A 424 0.04 28.47 -15.34
CA ASN A 424 0.14 28.02 -16.72
C ASN A 424 -1.21 27.66 -17.37
N GLY A 425 -2.34 27.89 -16.70
CA GLY A 425 -3.67 27.84 -17.32
C GLY A 425 -4.35 26.48 -17.34
N PHE A 426 -4.34 25.72 -16.24
CA PHE A 426 -4.99 24.41 -16.13
C PHE A 426 -5.38 24.06 -14.68
N MET A 427 -6.22 23.03 -14.50
CA MET A 427 -6.48 22.40 -13.19
C MET A 427 -5.60 21.17 -13.00
N PRO A 428 -4.97 20.98 -11.83
CA PRO A 428 -4.09 19.86 -11.57
C PRO A 428 -4.88 18.56 -11.41
N ASP A 429 -4.18 17.45 -11.64
CA ASP A 429 -4.54 16.16 -11.07
C ASP A 429 -4.29 16.21 -9.55
N CYS A 430 -5.31 15.92 -8.73
CA CYS A 430 -5.18 15.93 -7.26
C CYS A 430 -5.17 14.53 -6.64
N GLY A 431 -5.02 13.47 -7.45
CA GLY A 431 -4.94 12.09 -7.02
C GLY A 431 -6.26 11.32 -7.13
N SER A 432 -6.24 10.06 -6.68
CA SER A 432 -7.37 9.14 -6.78
C SER A 432 -8.50 9.46 -5.79
N ALA A 433 -9.75 9.24 -6.22
CA ALA A 433 -10.90 9.10 -5.33
C ALA A 433 -10.99 7.68 -4.75
N GLU A 434 -11.79 7.52 -3.71
CA GLU A 434 -12.12 6.21 -3.16
C GLU A 434 -13.56 5.83 -3.42
N TYR A 435 -13.74 4.56 -3.78
CA TYR A 435 -15.02 4.02 -4.21
C TYR A 435 -15.56 3.00 -3.20
N ARG A 436 -16.87 3.02 -2.99
CA ARG A 436 -17.60 2.10 -2.15
C ARG A 436 -17.36 0.67 -2.64
N ASN A 437 -17.11 -0.25 -1.71
CA ASN A 437 -16.82 -1.65 -2.02
C ASN A 437 -15.69 -1.86 -3.06
N GLN A 438 -14.84 -0.85 -3.27
CA GLN A 438 -13.71 -0.89 -4.21
C GLN A 438 -14.12 -1.09 -5.68
N ASP A 439 -15.39 -0.89 -6.02
CA ASP A 439 -15.89 -0.91 -7.39
C ASP A 439 -15.71 0.49 -8.00
N MET A 440 -14.76 0.65 -8.92
CA MET A 440 -14.38 1.95 -9.52
C MET A 440 -15.47 2.59 -10.40
N ASP A 441 -16.59 1.90 -10.60
CA ASP A 441 -17.77 2.43 -11.28
C ASP A 441 -18.96 2.63 -10.29
N SER A 442 -18.72 2.45 -8.99
CA SER A 442 -19.69 2.64 -7.91
C SER A 442 -19.61 4.03 -7.24
N GLU A 443 -20.27 4.21 -6.10
CA GLU A 443 -20.27 5.49 -5.37
C GLU A 443 -18.87 5.86 -4.87
N ILE A 444 -18.49 7.13 -4.98
CA ILE A 444 -17.29 7.66 -4.34
C ILE A 444 -17.63 8.02 -2.90
N THR A 445 -16.78 7.64 -1.97
CA THR A 445 -16.94 7.94 -0.55
C THR A 445 -15.93 8.97 -0.04
N VAL A 446 -14.81 9.14 -0.75
CA VAL A 446 -13.78 10.12 -0.37
C VAL A 446 -13.11 10.72 -1.60
N ILE A 447 -12.84 12.02 -1.55
CA ILE A 447 -12.06 12.78 -2.54
C ILE A 447 -10.88 13.49 -1.86
N PRO A 448 -9.75 13.72 -2.55
CA PRO A 448 -8.62 14.50 -2.01
C PRO A 448 -9.03 15.91 -1.52
N ASN A 449 -8.37 16.45 -0.50
CA ASN A 449 -8.69 17.78 0.06
C ASN A 449 -8.54 18.93 -0.95
N GLU A 450 -7.65 18.78 -1.93
CA GLU A 450 -7.44 19.76 -3.00
C GLU A 450 -8.41 19.59 -4.18
N SER A 451 -9.42 18.72 -4.05
CA SER A 451 -10.39 18.46 -5.11
C SER A 451 -11.25 19.67 -5.45
N ALA A 452 -11.54 19.83 -6.73
CA ALA A 452 -12.60 20.70 -7.21
C ALA A 452 -13.95 20.02 -7.02
N VAL A 453 -14.84 20.70 -6.31
CA VAL A 453 -16.28 20.48 -6.40
C VAL A 453 -16.81 21.43 -7.45
N VAL A 454 -17.72 20.99 -8.32
CA VAL A 454 -18.28 21.82 -9.39
C VAL A 454 -19.79 21.92 -9.31
N ARG A 455 -20.32 23.06 -9.76
CA ARG A 455 -21.75 23.29 -9.95
C ARG A 455 -22.00 23.83 -11.34
N PHE A 456 -22.97 23.27 -12.05
CA PHE A 456 -23.35 23.72 -13.40
C PHE A 456 -24.53 24.69 -13.33
N ARG A 457 -24.31 25.98 -13.53
CA ARG A 457 -25.37 27.00 -13.53
C ARG A 457 -26.00 27.13 -14.90
N THR A 458 -27.32 27.22 -14.97
CA THR A 458 -28.04 27.38 -16.25
C THR A 458 -27.63 28.67 -16.96
N ALA A 459 -27.23 28.53 -18.23
CA ALA A 459 -26.88 29.64 -19.14
C ALA A 459 -27.78 29.66 -20.40
N GLY A 460 -28.61 28.63 -20.60
CA GLY A 460 -29.57 28.50 -21.70
C GLY A 460 -30.33 27.18 -21.62
N ALA A 461 -31.21 26.91 -22.60
CA ALA A 461 -32.11 25.74 -22.59
C ALA A 461 -31.42 24.37 -22.49
N SER A 462 -30.13 24.28 -22.81
CA SER A 462 -29.29 23.08 -22.62
C SER A 462 -27.80 23.45 -22.49
N ALA A 463 -27.55 24.59 -21.85
CA ALA A 463 -26.21 25.17 -21.76
C ALA A 463 -25.95 25.65 -20.33
N TYR A 464 -24.72 25.46 -19.86
CA TYR A 464 -24.31 25.70 -18.49
C TYR A 464 -23.02 26.51 -18.41
N THR A 465 -22.86 27.31 -17.36
CA THR A 465 -21.54 27.74 -16.90
C THR A 465 -21.11 26.86 -15.74
N MET A 466 -19.83 26.49 -15.69
CA MET A 466 -19.30 25.62 -14.64
C MET A 466 -18.64 26.48 -13.56
N GLN A 467 -19.23 26.53 -12.37
CA GLN A 467 -18.63 27.08 -11.17
C GLN A 467 -17.72 26.04 -10.52
N VAL A 468 -16.52 26.43 -10.11
CA VAL A 468 -15.55 25.60 -9.38
C VAL A 468 -15.48 26.08 -7.93
N LEU A 469 -15.55 25.14 -6.99
CA LEU A 469 -15.44 25.33 -5.55
C LEU A 469 -14.31 24.45 -4.99
N ASP A 470 -13.80 24.78 -3.81
CA ASP A 470 -13.05 23.78 -3.01
C ASP A 470 -14.00 22.85 -2.26
N VAL A 471 -13.43 21.83 -1.61
CA VAL A 471 -14.17 20.87 -0.78
C VAL A 471 -14.91 21.53 0.40
N HIS A 472 -14.58 22.77 0.77
CA HIS A 472 -15.29 23.52 1.80
C HIS A 472 -16.44 24.38 1.27
N GLY A 473 -16.73 24.28 -0.03
CA GLY A 473 -17.79 25.03 -0.69
C GLY A 473 -17.44 26.49 -1.00
N ASN A 474 -16.16 26.89 -0.88
CA ASN A 474 -15.76 28.24 -1.25
C ASN A 474 -15.54 28.32 -2.77
N SER A 475 -16.19 29.29 -3.41
CA SER A 475 -16.06 29.51 -4.86
C SER A 475 -14.64 29.91 -5.23
N LYS A 476 -14.03 29.18 -6.17
CA LYS A 476 -12.77 29.55 -6.85
C LYS A 476 -12.99 30.34 -8.14
N GLY A 477 -14.24 30.38 -8.63
CA GLY A 477 -14.65 31.12 -9.82
C GLY A 477 -15.36 30.21 -10.83
N TYR A 478 -15.65 30.77 -11.99
CA TYR A 478 -16.28 30.10 -13.12
C TYR A 478 -15.26 29.74 -14.19
N TRP A 479 -15.42 28.56 -14.77
CA TRP A 479 -14.59 28.12 -15.87
C TRP A 479 -14.81 29.00 -17.09
N THR A 480 -13.74 29.66 -17.53
CA THR A 480 -13.74 30.42 -18.78
C THR A 480 -12.62 29.94 -19.68
N SER A 481 -12.94 29.80 -20.96
CA SER A 481 -11.99 29.46 -22.00
C SER A 481 -12.33 30.20 -23.28
N THR A 482 -11.30 30.75 -23.92
CA THR A 482 -11.41 31.49 -25.19
C THR A 482 -10.76 30.74 -26.35
N ALA A 483 -9.95 29.73 -26.07
CA ALA A 483 -9.29 28.88 -27.05
C ALA A 483 -8.82 27.56 -26.41
N ALA A 484 -8.56 26.55 -27.24
CA ALA A 484 -7.96 25.30 -26.80
C ALA A 484 -6.70 25.53 -25.97
N LYS A 485 -6.54 24.75 -24.90
CA LYS A 485 -5.43 24.82 -23.94
C LYS A 485 -5.28 26.18 -23.23
N LYS A 486 -6.32 27.03 -23.25
CA LYS A 486 -6.35 28.31 -22.55
C LYS A 486 -7.62 28.40 -21.70
N MET A 487 -7.48 28.22 -20.39
CA MET A 487 -8.56 28.43 -19.43
C MET A 487 -8.12 29.39 -18.31
N LYS A 488 -9.08 30.07 -17.69
CA LYS A 488 -8.93 30.78 -16.40
C LYS A 488 -10.18 30.59 -15.54
N LEU A 489 -10.04 30.74 -14.22
CA LEU A 489 -11.19 30.94 -13.34
C LEU A 489 -11.50 32.43 -13.27
N ASP A 490 -12.71 32.80 -13.67
CA ASP A 490 -13.19 34.17 -13.59
C ASP A 490 -14.22 34.27 -12.45
N PRO A 491 -14.15 35.29 -11.56
CA PRO A 491 -15.03 35.34 -10.40
C PRO A 491 -16.52 35.50 -10.75
N ASN A 492 -16.85 36.02 -11.94
CA ASN A 492 -18.21 36.46 -12.25
C ASN A 492 -18.81 35.84 -13.52
N GLN A 493 -17.98 35.39 -14.46
CA GLN A 493 -18.45 34.96 -15.78
C GLN A 493 -17.92 33.57 -16.12
N GLY A 494 -18.74 32.73 -16.74
CA GLY A 494 -18.32 31.43 -17.26
C GLY A 494 -18.51 31.33 -18.77
N THR A 495 -17.66 30.57 -19.45
CA THR A 495 -17.92 30.19 -20.84
C THR A 495 -19.05 29.16 -20.85
N SER A 496 -20.05 29.39 -21.69
CA SER A 496 -21.18 28.46 -21.85
C SER A 496 -20.70 27.13 -22.42
N ALA A 497 -21.17 26.03 -21.83
CA ALA A 497 -20.83 24.67 -22.21
C ALA A 497 -22.07 23.79 -22.36
N GLY A 498 -22.05 22.90 -23.34
CA GLY A 498 -22.94 21.74 -23.39
C GLY A 498 -22.37 20.63 -22.51
N VAL A 499 -23.22 19.99 -21.70
CA VAL A 499 -22.82 18.88 -20.83
C VAL A 499 -23.67 17.66 -21.17
N LYS A 500 -23.03 16.54 -21.49
CA LYS A 500 -23.72 15.31 -21.90
C LYS A 500 -23.01 14.07 -21.35
N VAL A 501 -23.72 13.28 -20.56
CA VAL A 501 -23.28 11.94 -20.15
C VAL A 501 -23.51 10.94 -21.28
N LEU A 502 -22.49 10.16 -21.62
CA LEU A 502 -22.49 9.17 -22.69
C LEU A 502 -22.87 7.77 -22.16
N GLY A 503 -23.13 6.84 -23.08
CA GLY A 503 -23.51 5.45 -22.74
C GLY A 503 -22.40 4.62 -22.10
N ASP A 504 -21.15 5.08 -22.15
CA ASP A 504 -19.98 4.45 -21.52
C ASP A 504 -19.66 5.05 -20.14
N GLY A 505 -20.56 5.86 -19.57
CA GLY A 505 -20.37 6.55 -18.28
C GLY A 505 -19.46 7.78 -18.34
N THR A 506 -18.82 8.07 -19.48
CA THR A 506 -18.02 9.27 -19.65
C THR A 506 -18.89 10.50 -19.96
N VAL A 507 -18.37 11.69 -19.73
CA VAL A 507 -19.08 12.96 -19.96
C VAL A 507 -18.35 13.82 -20.99
N GLU A 508 -19.11 14.45 -21.87
CA GLU A 508 -18.64 15.53 -22.73
C GLU A 508 -19.04 16.87 -22.13
N ILE A 509 -18.05 17.67 -21.73
CA ILE A 509 -18.23 19.07 -21.33
C ILE A 509 -17.62 19.92 -22.44
N ASP A 510 -18.46 20.40 -23.35
CA ASP A 510 -18.07 21.04 -24.61
C ASP A 510 -18.30 22.55 -24.56
N PHE A 511 -17.21 23.32 -24.66
CA PHE A 511 -17.21 24.79 -24.62
C PHE A 511 -17.22 25.41 -26.03
N GLY A 512 -17.52 24.63 -27.06
CA GLY A 512 -17.62 25.05 -28.46
C GLY A 512 -16.36 24.75 -29.28
N SER A 513 -16.41 25.03 -30.58
CA SER A 513 -15.37 24.62 -31.54
C SER A 513 -13.98 25.22 -31.31
N THR A 514 -13.90 26.44 -30.76
CA THR A 514 -12.62 27.12 -30.52
C THR A 514 -11.99 26.73 -29.17
N PRO A 515 -12.74 26.73 -28.04
CA PRO A 515 -12.23 26.23 -26.77
C PRO A 515 -12.04 24.71 -26.77
N GLY A 516 -12.95 23.95 -27.37
CA GLY A 516 -12.99 22.50 -27.32
C GLY A 516 -13.57 21.96 -26.01
N LYS A 517 -13.29 20.68 -25.72
CA LYS A 517 -13.87 19.91 -24.62
C LYS A 517 -12.93 19.83 -23.43
N LEU A 518 -13.46 19.79 -22.20
CA LEU A 518 -12.67 19.47 -21.02
C LEU A 518 -12.22 18.01 -21.05
N CYS A 519 -10.92 17.78 -20.96
CA CYS A 519 -10.31 16.45 -20.99
C CYS A 519 -9.20 16.32 -19.92
N TYR A 520 -8.81 15.08 -19.64
CA TYR A 520 -7.63 14.74 -18.85
C TYR A 520 -6.42 14.43 -19.75
N ASN A 521 -5.23 14.91 -19.39
CA ASN A 521 -3.99 14.63 -20.10
C ASN A 521 -3.09 13.71 -19.27
N LYS A 522 -3.07 12.41 -19.59
CA LYS A 522 -2.25 11.42 -18.87
C LYS A 522 -0.74 11.61 -18.97
N SER A 523 -0.24 12.22 -20.05
CA SER A 523 1.20 12.45 -20.26
C SER A 523 1.71 13.66 -19.49
N GLN A 524 0.82 14.59 -19.15
CA GLN A 524 1.08 15.75 -18.30
C GLN A 524 -0.14 15.90 -17.38
N PRO A 525 -0.22 15.13 -16.28
CA PRO A 525 -1.42 14.99 -15.43
C PRO A 525 -2.08 16.34 -15.10
N ARG A 526 -3.17 16.65 -15.83
CA ARG A 526 -3.95 17.88 -15.70
C ARG A 526 -5.29 17.80 -16.42
N PHE A 527 -6.20 18.68 -16.04
CA PHE A 527 -7.49 18.90 -16.67
C PHE A 527 -7.50 20.23 -17.43
N LEU A 528 -7.85 20.19 -18.71
CA LEU A 528 -7.80 21.35 -19.60
C LEU A 528 -8.69 21.16 -20.84
N ASN A 529 -9.03 22.25 -21.53
CA ASN A 529 -9.76 22.20 -22.80
C ASN A 529 -8.88 21.75 -23.98
N TYR A 530 -9.36 20.82 -24.79
CA TYR A 530 -8.73 20.36 -26.02
C TYR A 530 -9.72 20.26 -27.19
N THR A 531 -9.25 20.57 -28.40
CA THR A 531 -9.95 20.28 -29.66
C THR A 531 -9.57 18.92 -30.25
N SER A 532 -8.42 18.39 -29.84
CA SER A 532 -7.97 17.02 -30.13
C SER A 532 -8.53 16.02 -29.12
N SER A 533 -8.71 14.76 -29.51
CA SER A 533 -9.06 13.69 -28.58
C SER A 533 -7.97 13.50 -27.51
N GLN A 534 -8.34 13.62 -26.24
CA GLN A 534 -7.53 13.36 -25.05
C GLN A 534 -8.33 12.43 -24.12
N GLY A 535 -7.80 12.11 -22.93
CA GLY A 535 -8.50 11.31 -21.93
C GLY A 535 -9.87 11.91 -21.60
N LYS A 536 -10.92 11.08 -21.66
CA LYS A 536 -12.27 11.53 -21.30
C LYS A 536 -12.39 11.74 -19.79
N VAL A 537 -13.46 12.38 -19.36
CA VAL A 537 -13.78 12.56 -17.94
C VAL A 537 -15.12 11.89 -17.60
N MET A 538 -15.37 11.68 -16.32
CA MET A 538 -16.61 11.18 -15.73
C MET A 538 -17.14 12.23 -14.75
N LEU A 539 -18.44 12.17 -14.47
CA LEU A 539 -19.12 13.08 -13.56
C LEU A 539 -19.81 12.29 -12.45
N TYR A 540 -19.55 12.67 -11.20
CA TYR A 540 -20.20 12.07 -10.04
C TYR A 540 -20.98 13.16 -9.30
N ARG A 541 -22.26 12.93 -9.08
CA ARG A 541 -23.18 13.84 -8.40
C ARG A 541 -23.17 13.59 -6.89
N LEU A 542 -23.15 14.66 -6.10
CA LEU A 542 -23.33 14.58 -4.65
C LEU A 542 -24.68 13.93 -4.33
N LYS A 543 -24.66 12.87 -3.52
CA LYS A 543 -25.88 12.17 -3.09
C LYS A 543 -26.53 12.91 -1.93
N GLY A 544 -27.24 14.02 -2.24
CA GLY A 544 -28.04 14.81 -1.30
C GLY A 544 -27.24 15.49 -0.17
N SER A 545 -27.45 16.80 0.02
CA SER A 545 -26.88 17.57 1.15
C SER A 545 -27.92 17.91 2.22
N ASP A 546 -29.04 17.20 2.22
CA ASP A 546 -30.22 17.53 3.01
C ASP A 546 -30.43 16.49 4.10
N ASP A 547 -29.39 16.23 4.90
CA ASP A 547 -29.61 16.05 6.33
C ASP A 547 -28.38 16.54 7.10
N THR A 548 -28.67 17.29 8.16
CA THR A 548 -27.71 18.08 8.93
C THR A 548 -26.41 17.33 9.22
N GLY A 549 -25.27 17.99 9.02
CA GLY A 549 -23.93 17.50 9.35
C GLY A 549 -23.90 16.55 10.55
N SER A 550 -23.92 15.26 10.25
CA SER A 550 -23.58 14.15 11.12
C SER A 550 -23.52 12.94 10.22
N GLY A 551 -22.34 12.35 10.09
CA GLY A 551 -22.20 11.05 9.45
C GLY A 551 -22.97 10.03 10.26
N VAL A 552 -24.20 9.75 9.86
CA VAL A 552 -24.91 8.52 10.14
C VAL A 552 -25.42 8.01 8.80
N ASP A 553 -25.04 6.78 8.49
CA ASP A 553 -25.37 6.07 7.26
C ASP A 553 -26.89 6.04 7.00
N GLU A 554 -27.37 6.97 6.18
CA GLU A 554 -28.72 6.89 5.60
C GLU A 554 -28.74 5.93 4.40
N THR A 555 -28.50 4.66 4.67
CA THR A 555 -29.03 3.57 3.85
C THR A 555 -29.76 2.53 4.70
N ILE A 556 -30.59 2.98 5.63
CA ILE A 556 -31.60 2.12 6.26
C ILE A 556 -32.96 2.67 5.87
N ARG A 557 -33.64 1.95 4.97
CA ARG A 557 -35.01 2.24 4.58
C ARG A 557 -35.89 2.15 5.82
N ASP A 558 -36.51 3.28 6.17
CA ASP A 558 -37.17 3.51 7.46
C ASP A 558 -38.57 2.87 7.59
N ASP A 559 -38.96 2.04 6.63
CA ASP A 559 -40.30 1.46 6.52
C ASP A 559 -40.37 -0.07 6.62
N GLU A 560 -39.24 -0.78 6.75
CA GLU A 560 -39.29 -2.24 6.91
C GLU A 560 -39.83 -2.65 8.30
N PRO A 561 -40.85 -3.53 8.35
CA PRO A 561 -41.44 -3.96 9.62
C PRO A 561 -40.54 -4.99 10.33
N VAL A 562 -40.66 -5.06 11.67
CA VAL A 562 -40.13 -6.20 12.43
C VAL A 562 -40.99 -7.42 12.09
N VAL A 563 -40.37 -8.47 11.54
CA VAL A 563 -41.05 -9.69 11.14
C VAL A 563 -40.79 -10.79 12.18
N VAL A 564 -41.83 -11.55 12.52
CA VAL A 564 -41.72 -12.73 13.38
C VAL A 564 -41.96 -13.96 12.53
N ASP A 565 -40.95 -14.82 12.43
CA ASP A 565 -41.04 -16.10 11.74
C ASP A 565 -40.67 -17.23 12.70
N GLY A 566 -41.67 -17.96 13.17
CA GLY A 566 -41.50 -19.02 14.17
C GLY A 566 -40.84 -18.52 15.47
N ARG A 567 -39.58 -18.93 15.69
CA ARG A 567 -38.77 -18.54 16.86
C ARG A 567 -37.77 -17.41 16.56
N ASP A 568 -37.90 -16.81 15.38
CA ASP A 568 -37.00 -15.78 14.91
C ASP A 568 -37.71 -14.43 14.90
N ILE A 569 -36.98 -13.40 15.31
CA ILE A 569 -37.34 -11.99 15.21
C ILE A 569 -36.37 -11.38 14.20
N ILE A 570 -36.88 -11.09 13.02
CA ILE A 570 -36.13 -10.46 11.94
C ILE A 570 -36.36 -8.95 12.05
N VAL A 571 -35.28 -8.23 12.31
CA VAL A 571 -35.27 -6.77 12.37
C VAL A 571 -34.63 -6.20 11.11
N PRO A 572 -35.08 -5.03 10.61
CA PRO A 572 -34.43 -4.34 9.50
C PRO A 572 -32.95 -4.09 9.75
N ALA A 573 -32.19 -3.79 8.69
CA ALA A 573 -30.77 -3.45 8.81
C ALA A 573 -30.53 -2.39 9.90
N GLY A 574 -29.52 -2.60 10.75
CA GLY A 574 -29.24 -1.75 11.91
C GLY A 574 -30.15 -1.96 13.14
N GLY A 575 -31.21 -2.75 13.02
CA GLY A 575 -32.05 -3.15 14.14
C GLY A 575 -31.38 -4.16 15.08
N VAL A 576 -31.82 -4.17 16.33
CA VAL A 576 -31.28 -5.06 17.38
C VAL A 576 -32.41 -5.64 18.23
N VAL A 577 -32.24 -6.88 18.69
CA VAL A 577 -33.20 -7.55 19.57
C VAL A 577 -32.60 -7.65 20.97
N TYR A 578 -33.41 -7.32 21.98
CA TYR A 578 -33.06 -7.43 23.39
C TYR A 578 -33.98 -8.40 24.11
N ASP A 579 -33.44 -9.11 25.11
CA ASP A 579 -34.26 -9.77 26.13
C ASP A 579 -34.82 -8.76 27.15
N LEU A 580 -35.71 -9.21 28.03
CA LEU A 580 -36.29 -8.33 29.07
C LEU A 580 -35.29 -7.84 30.13
N ASN A 581 -34.07 -8.37 30.15
CA ASN A 581 -32.99 -7.90 31.02
C ASN A 581 -32.10 -6.86 30.32
N GLY A 582 -32.45 -6.45 29.09
CA GLY A 582 -31.71 -5.46 28.30
C GLY A 582 -30.45 -6.03 27.63
N ARG A 583 -30.30 -7.36 27.55
CA ARG A 583 -29.16 -8.00 26.88
C ARG A 583 -29.48 -8.16 25.40
N ARG A 584 -28.53 -7.79 24.54
CA ARG A 584 -28.63 -7.99 23.09
C ARG A 584 -28.58 -9.49 22.77
N VAL A 585 -29.48 -9.95 21.92
CA VAL A 585 -29.58 -11.34 21.44
C VAL A 585 -29.63 -11.37 19.91
N SER A 586 -29.33 -12.52 19.31
CA SER A 586 -29.23 -12.68 17.85
C SER A 586 -30.55 -12.52 17.10
N GLY A 587 -31.69 -12.63 17.80
CA GLY A 587 -33.00 -12.68 17.17
C GLY A 587 -33.34 -14.02 16.54
N ILE A 588 -32.44 -15.01 16.52
CA ILE A 588 -32.64 -16.32 15.87
C ILE A 588 -32.71 -17.43 16.92
N GLY A 589 -33.66 -18.35 16.78
CA GLY A 589 -33.81 -19.54 17.63
C GLY A 589 -34.21 -19.22 19.06
N LEU A 590 -34.98 -18.15 19.27
CA LEU A 590 -35.32 -17.65 20.60
C LEU A 590 -36.22 -18.63 21.36
N GLN A 591 -36.05 -18.67 22.68
CA GLN A 591 -36.94 -19.42 23.57
C GLN A 591 -38.28 -18.69 23.68
N PRO A 592 -39.39 -19.39 23.99
CA PRO A 592 -40.67 -18.74 24.25
C PRO A 592 -40.54 -17.67 25.33
N GLY A 593 -40.96 -16.44 25.00
CA GLY A 593 -40.63 -15.28 25.82
C GLY A 593 -40.95 -13.96 25.14
N ILE A 594 -40.80 -12.89 25.91
CA ILE A 594 -40.97 -11.52 25.42
C ILE A 594 -39.59 -10.93 25.12
N TYR A 595 -39.49 -10.29 23.97
CA TYR A 595 -38.30 -9.61 23.48
C TYR A 595 -38.66 -8.19 23.04
N VAL A 596 -37.66 -7.33 22.94
CA VAL A 596 -37.81 -5.97 22.42
C VAL A 596 -36.94 -5.84 21.18
N ALA A 597 -37.57 -5.69 20.02
CA ALA A 597 -36.90 -5.36 18.78
C ALA A 597 -36.84 -3.84 18.63
N VAL A 598 -35.63 -3.28 18.56
CA VAL A 598 -35.41 -1.85 18.36
C VAL A 598 -34.89 -1.67 16.94
N LYS A 599 -35.61 -0.92 16.13
CA LYS A 599 -35.18 -0.54 14.78
C LYS A 599 -34.04 0.48 14.85
N ALA A 600 -33.32 0.66 13.75
CA ALA A 600 -32.20 1.60 13.68
C ALA A 600 -32.61 3.05 14.01
N ASN A 601 -33.86 3.44 13.70
CA ASN A 601 -34.44 4.74 14.01
C ASN A 601 -34.87 4.91 15.50
N GLY A 602 -34.63 3.90 16.35
CA GLY A 602 -34.98 3.92 17.77
C GLY A 602 -36.42 3.48 18.09
N GLU A 603 -37.25 3.16 17.09
CA GLU A 603 -38.58 2.61 17.31
C GLU A 603 -38.49 1.21 17.93
N ALA A 604 -39.11 1.02 19.09
CA ALA A 604 -39.09 -0.25 19.82
C ALA A 604 -40.44 -0.97 19.72
N VAL A 605 -40.39 -2.22 19.24
CA VAL A 605 -41.54 -3.12 19.14
C VAL A 605 -41.37 -4.26 20.14
N LYS A 606 -42.38 -4.45 20.99
CA LYS A 606 -42.44 -5.59 21.91
C LYS A 606 -42.95 -6.82 21.16
N VAL A 607 -42.14 -7.87 21.13
CA VAL A 607 -42.43 -9.10 20.39
C VAL A 607 -42.56 -10.27 21.36
N TYR A 608 -43.58 -11.10 21.17
CA TYR A 608 -43.78 -12.32 21.96
C TYR A 608 -43.56 -13.55 21.08
N ILE A 609 -42.54 -14.34 21.41
CA ILE A 609 -42.24 -15.63 20.78
C ILE A 609 -43.00 -16.72 21.54
N ARG A 610 -43.81 -17.49 20.81
CA ARG A 610 -44.67 -18.55 21.36
C ARG A 610 -43.98 -19.90 21.48
#